data_AF-A0A0D2UWH8-F1
#
_entry.id   AF-A0A0D2UWH8-F1
#
_cell.length_a   1.000
_cell.length_b   1.000
_cell.length_c   1.000
_cell.angle_alpha   90.00
_cell.angle_beta   90.00
_cell.angle_gamma   90.00
#
_symmetry.space_group_name_H-M   'P 1'
#
loop_
_entity.id
_entity.type
_entity.pdbx_description
1 polymer ?
#
loop_
_entity_poly.entity_id
_entity_poly.type
_entity_poly.pdbx_seq_one_letter_code
_entity_poly.pdbx_strand_id
1 'polypeptide(L)' 'MVLRDSNREILKSKIVRNEDILSMFAAKAIACVQVVTLSNDLGLTMVEIEGDTLLVVKKVQSDGVDRLEIGAYIKDAKH' A
#
# COMPACT_ATOMS: atom_id res chain seq x y z
N MET A 1 -4.75 0.42 8.92
CA MET A 1 -5.56 0.34 7.69
C MET A 1 -7.01 0.10 8.07
N VAL A 2 -7.94 0.75 7.38
CA VAL A 2 -9.38 0.53 7.54
C VAL A 2 -9.93 0.25 6.15
N LEU A 3 -10.64 -0.87 6.00
CA LEU A 3 -11.39 -1.21 4.80
C LEU A 3 -12.83 -0.72 4.99
N ARG A 4 -13.32 0.03 4.01
CA ARG A 4 -14.70 0.52 3.98
C ARG A 4 -15.40 0.07 2.72
N ASP A 5 -16.71 -0.06 2.79
CA ASP A 5 -17.55 -0.23 1.61
C ASP A 5 -17.81 1.12 0.91
N SER A 6 -18.60 1.10 -0.16
CA SER A 6 -18.99 2.31 -0.90
C SER A 6 -19.85 3.29 -0.10
N ASN A 7 -20.49 2.84 0.98
CA ASN A 7 -21.27 3.68 1.89
C ASN A 7 -20.41 4.29 3.01
N ARG A 8 -19.09 4.04 2.99
CA ARG A 8 -18.11 4.42 4.02
C ARG A 8 -18.26 3.66 5.33
N GLU A 9 -19.03 2.57 5.33
CA GLU A 9 -19.15 1.69 6.48
C GLU A 9 -17.88 0.86 6.65
N ILE A 10 -17.42 0.72 7.90
CA ILE A 10 -16.19 -0.02 8.19
C ILE A 10 -16.48 -1.51 8.13
N LEU A 11 -15.92 -2.18 7.11
CA LEU A 11 -15.99 -3.63 6.98
C LEU A 11 -14.94 -4.34 7.84
N LYS A 12 -13.73 -3.76 7.89
CA LYS A 12 -12.60 -4.35 8.62
C LYS A 12 -11.58 -3.28 9.00
N SER A 13 -10.91 -3.46 10.12
CA SER A 13 -9.72 -2.69 10.48
C SER A 13 -8.57 -3.61 10.82
N LYS A 14 -7.36 -3.23 10.40
CA LYS A 14 -6.13 -3.97 10.71
C LYS A 14 -5.04 -2.99 11.08
N ILE A 15 -4.38 -3.27 12.20
CA ILE A 15 -3.15 -2.59 12.61
C ILE A 15 -2.03 -3.62 12.45
N VAL A 16 -0.98 -3.23 11.73
CA VAL A 16 0.25 -4.02 11.64
C VAL A 16 1.36 -3.18 12.22
N ARG A 17 2.02 -3.72 13.24
CA ARG A 17 3.28 -3.14 13.74
C ARG A 17 4.38 -3.66 12.84
N ASN A 18 5.08 -2.76 12.17
CA ASN A 18 6.31 -3.08 11.47
C ASN A 18 7.45 -2.41 12.24
N GLU A 19 8.36 -3.24 12.75
CA GLU A 19 9.57 -2.79 13.45
C GLU A 19 10.69 -2.56 12.42
N ASP A 20 11.69 -1.74 12.76
CA ASP A 20 12.88 -1.48 11.93
C ASP A 20 12.62 -0.97 10.50
N ILE A 21 11.53 -0.23 10.28
CA ILE A 21 11.30 0.42 8.98
C ILE A 21 12.23 1.63 8.82
N LEU A 22 13.19 1.49 7.90
CA LEU A 22 14.22 2.48 7.60
C LEU A 22 13.70 3.80 7.00
N SER A 23 12.47 3.86 6.49
CA SER A 23 11.88 5.10 5.98
C SER A 23 10.35 5.11 5.94
N MET A 24 9.77 6.31 5.99
CA MET A 24 8.33 6.49 5.76
C MET A 24 7.89 5.96 4.37
N PHE A 25 8.77 5.96 3.37
CA PHE A 25 8.49 5.38 2.05
C PHE A 25 8.35 3.86 2.12
N ALA A 26 9.28 3.18 2.80
CA ALA A 26 9.21 1.74 3.03
C ALA A 26 7.95 1.36 3.83
N ALA A 27 7.58 2.16 4.84
CA ALA A 27 6.33 1.96 5.59
C ALA A 27 5.09 1.99 4.66
N LYS A 28 5.07 2.92 3.71
CA LYS A 28 3.97 3.05 2.75
C LYS A 28 3.98 1.94 1.71
N ALA A 29 5.14 1.54 1.20
CA ALA A 29 5.25 0.40 0.29
C ALA A 29 4.74 -0.89 0.94
N ILE A 30 5.15 -1.14 2.19
CA ILE A 30 4.67 -2.28 2.99
C ILE A 30 3.16 -2.19 3.21
N ALA A 31 2.62 -1.01 3.52
CA ALA A 31 1.18 -0.81 3.64
C ALA A 31 0.43 -1.12 2.33
N CYS A 32 0.97 -0.71 1.17
CA CYS A 32 0.39 -1.06 -0.14
C CYS A 32 0.38 -2.57 -0.39
N VAL A 33 1.48 -3.27 -0.09
CA VAL A 33 1.54 -4.74 -0.20
C VAL A 33 0.46 -5.38 0.70
N GLN A 34 0.33 -4.91 1.94
CA GLN A 34 -0.69 -5.40 2.86
C GLN A 34 -2.12 -5.16 2.37
N VAL A 35 -2.39 -4.04 1.70
CA VAL A 35 -3.68 -3.77 1.06
C VAL A 35 -3.94 -4.77 -0.07
N VAL A 36 -2.96 -4.97 -0.95
CA VAL A 36 -3.10 -5.87 -2.11
C VAL A 36 -3.36 -7.29 -1.66
N THR A 37 -2.58 -7.82 -0.71
CA THR A 37 -2.80 -9.15 -0.15
C THR A 37 -4.20 -9.25 0.47
N LEU A 38 -4.60 -8.27 1.30
CA LEU A 38 -5.92 -8.28 1.92
C LEU A 38 -7.05 -8.22 0.88
N SER A 39 -6.88 -7.43 -0.19
CA SER A 39 -7.89 -7.33 -1.26
C SER A 39 -8.03 -8.64 -2.02
N ASN A 40 -6.93 -9.35 -2.25
CA ASN A 40 -6.92 -10.64 -2.91
C ASN A 40 -7.58 -11.71 -2.03
N ASP A 41 -7.24 -11.75 -0.74
CA ASP A 41 -7.84 -12.66 0.24
C ASP A 41 -9.35 -12.48 0.37
N LEU A 42 -9.84 -11.25 0.15
CA LEU A 42 -11.25 -10.88 0.18
C LEU A 42 -11.95 -11.02 -1.17
N GLY A 43 -11.24 -11.40 -2.24
CA GLY A 43 -11.80 -11.51 -3.59
C GLY A 43 -12.23 -10.17 -4.19
N LEU A 44 -11.66 -9.05 -3.71
CA LEU A 44 -11.99 -7.70 -4.19
C LEU A 44 -11.29 -7.44 -5.51
N THR A 45 -12.06 -7.03 -6.52
CA THR A 45 -11.54 -6.71 -7.86
C THR A 45 -11.04 -5.27 -7.99
N MET A 46 -11.44 -4.39 -7.07
CA MET A 46 -11.06 -2.98 -7.04
C MET A 46 -11.00 -2.48 -5.60
N VAL A 47 -9.92 -1.78 -5.25
CA VAL A 47 -9.74 -1.14 -3.94
C VAL A 47 -9.14 0.25 -4.15
N GLU A 48 -9.76 1.24 -3.52
CA GLU A 48 -9.23 2.61 -3.45
C GLU A 48 -8.48 2.79 -2.13
N ILE A 49 -7.26 3.33 -2.21
CA ILE A 49 -6.40 3.53 -1.04
C ILE A 49 -6.38 5.02 -0.70
N GLU A 50 -7.11 5.38 0.36
CA GLU A 50 -7.06 6.71 0.94
C GLU A 50 -6.02 6.72 2.07
N GLY A 51 -5.02 7.59 1.96
CA GLY A 51 -3.98 7.78 2.96
C GLY A 51 -3.41 9.18 2.91
N ASP A 52 -2.80 9.63 4.00
CA ASP A 52 -2.21 10.97 4.10
C ASP A 52 -1.01 11.07 3.13
N THR A 53 -1.27 11.69 1.98
CA THR A 53 -0.45 11.57 0.77
C THR A 53 0.15 12.92 0.43
N LEU A 54 1.46 13.09 0.66
CA LEU A 54 2.21 14.16 -0.01
C LEU A 54 3.53 13.73 -0.65
N LEU A 55 4.03 12.50 -0.46
CA LEU A 55 5.36 12.11 -0.95
C LEU A 55 5.40 10.96 -1.97
N VAL A 56 4.45 10.01 -1.92
CA VAL A 56 4.49 8.85 -2.84
C VAL A 56 4.08 9.25 -4.26
N VAL A 57 3.05 10.09 -4.42
CA VAL A 57 2.54 10.50 -5.74
C VAL A 57 3.52 11.43 -6.46
N LYS A 58 4.18 12.35 -5.74
CA LYS A 58 5.18 13.24 -6.35
C LYS A 58 6.45 12.50 -6.80
N LYS A 59 6.80 11.39 -6.15
CA LYS A 59 8.06 10.66 -6.44
C LYS A 59 7.90 9.63 -7.57
N VAL A 60 6.69 9.08 -7.78
CA VAL A 60 6.38 8.23 -8.94
C VAL A 60 6.45 9.00 -10.27
N GLN A 61 6.25 10.32 -10.24
CA GLN A 61 6.38 11.19 -11.42
C GLN A 61 7.82 11.68 -11.68
N SER A 62 8.79 11.37 -10.80
CA SER A 62 10.20 11.72 -11.02
C SER A 62 10.94 10.60 -11.75
N ASP A 63 11.34 10.89 -12.98
CA ASP A 63 11.70 9.95 -14.05
C ASP A 63 13.09 9.28 -13.95
N GLY A 64 13.63 9.09 -12.74
CA GLY A 64 15.08 8.87 -12.59
C GLY A 64 15.52 7.48 -12.14
N VAL A 65 15.25 7.14 -10.88
CA VAL A 65 16.04 6.12 -10.16
C VAL A 65 15.18 5.21 -9.26
N ASP A 66 14.06 5.71 -8.72
CA ASP A 66 13.34 5.03 -7.62
C ASP A 66 12.13 4.20 -8.06
N ARG A 67 11.79 4.18 -9.35
CA ARG A 67 10.77 3.27 -9.91
C ARG A 67 11.19 1.80 -9.77
N LEU A 68 12.50 1.56 -9.64
CA LEU A 68 13.09 0.24 -9.40
C LEU A 68 12.79 -0.29 -7.99
N GLU A 69 12.76 0.56 -6.96
CA GLU A 69 12.50 0.11 -5.57
C GLU A 69 11.05 -0.32 -5.39
N ILE A 70 10.08 0.50 -5.83
CA ILE A 70 8.65 0.13 -5.77
C ILE A 70 8.36 -1.06 -6.69
N GLY A 71 8.98 -1.10 -7.88
CA GLY A 71 8.88 -2.24 -8.77
C GLY A 71 9.43 -3.54 -8.18
N ALA A 72 10.48 -3.46 -7.36
CA ALA A 72 11.04 -4.61 -6.65
C ALA A 72 10.07 -5.14 -5.58
N TYR A 73 9.47 -4.28 -4.75
CA TYR A 73 8.46 -4.70 -3.76
C TYR A 73 7.20 -5.32 -4.41
N ILE A 74 6.78 -4.81 -5.58
CA ILE A 74 5.64 -5.38 -6.32
C ILE A 74 5.99 -6.73 -6.96
N LYS A 75 7.25 -6.91 -7.42
CA LYS A 75 7.71 -8.20 -7.95
C LYS A 75 7.83 -9.27 -6.87
N ASP A 76 8.27 -8.90 -5.67
CA ASP A 76 8.39 -9.81 -4.53
C ASP A 76 7.02 -10.29 -4.03
N ALA A 77 6.00 -9.43 -4.07
CA ALA A 77 4.62 -9.78 -3.72
C ALA A 77 3.90 -10.71 -4.74
N LYS A 78 4.56 -11.11 -5.84
CA LYS A 78 4.04 -12.03 -6.86
C LYS A 78 4.62 -13.45 -6.75
N HIS A 79 5.21 -13.82 -5.62
CA HIS A 79 5.64 -15.19 -5.34
C HIS A 79 4.77 -15.86 -4.28
#